data_AF-A0A523SZE1-F1
#
_entry.id   AF-A0A523SZE1-F1
#
_cell.length_a   1.000
_cell.length_b   1.000
_cell.length_c   1.000
_cell.angle_alpha   90.00
_cell.angle_beta   90.00
_cell.angle_gamma   90.00
#
_symmetry.space_group_name_H-M   'P 1'
#
loop_
_entity.id
_entity.type
_entity.pdbx_description
1 polymer ?
#
loop_
_entity_poly.entity_id
_entity_poly.type
_entity_poly.pdbx_seq_one_letter_code
_entity_poly.pdbx_strand_id
1 'polypeptide(L)'
;MPESYGVTETPLTQDKLLSGDHPRVELPVTIASGAGELSRGALLGRKTSDGKYAPITPGTTYEDEDIGTGTGSQTDFLDISLVNPGVKPGSFTATAKINNDPVTYETFSDNGDGTLASDNGGTGKINYAEGKVVELKFGTAPLNGEDILATYIGSLTAHTGEDIETDADGNQKEWRKFLSYTKVIERTVRIYTNEDPAKVLRDDGHGNLVGTDGRGSINYETGEIEIEFDNAPELHSTIDADYCSTDGTHICRAILARDIDATSEDVNTIGYVHGVFNPEGVGWPTGTSATQKQEIARDCQERGIYFKFSL
;
A
#
# COMPACT_ATOMS: atom_id res chain seq x y z
N MET A 1 54.36 10.42 -31.02
CA MET A 1 52.93 10.56 -31.31
C MET A 1 52.21 9.66 -30.31
N PRO A 2 51.34 10.18 -29.43
CA PRO A 2 50.59 9.32 -28.52
C PRO A 2 49.45 8.64 -29.28
N GLU A 3 49.33 7.33 -29.09
CA GLU A 3 48.27 6.52 -29.69
C GLU A 3 46.93 6.82 -28.99
N SER A 4 45.93 7.19 -29.78
CA SER A 4 44.55 7.40 -29.33
C SER A 4 43.76 6.11 -29.53
N TYR A 5 43.41 5.45 -28.42
CA TYR A 5 42.76 4.13 -28.42
C TYR A 5 41.24 4.18 -28.58
N GLY A 6 40.66 5.23 -29.19
CA GLY A 6 39.25 5.25 -29.59
C GLY A 6 38.23 4.96 -28.49
N VAL A 7 38.61 5.11 -27.21
CA VAL A 7 37.66 5.04 -26.10
C VAL A 7 37.00 6.40 -26.02
N THR A 8 35.77 6.49 -26.51
CA THR A 8 34.89 7.60 -26.16
C THR A 8 34.45 7.36 -24.72
N GLU A 9 35.26 7.79 -23.76
CA GLU A 9 34.74 8.02 -22.41
C GLU A 9 33.75 9.16 -22.53
N THR A 10 32.46 8.87 -22.53
CA THR A 10 31.47 9.88 -22.21
C THR A 10 31.61 10.11 -20.70
N PRO A 11 32.19 11.24 -20.23
CA PRO A 11 32.14 11.53 -18.82
C PRO A 11 30.66 11.63 -18.48
N LEU A 12 30.13 10.64 -17.76
CA LEU A 12 28.93 10.87 -16.99
C LEU A 12 29.31 12.03 -16.09
N THR A 13 28.74 13.22 -16.33
CA THR A 13 28.73 14.28 -15.33
C THR A 13 28.35 13.57 -14.04
N GLN A 14 29.24 13.62 -13.05
CA GLN A 14 29.04 12.96 -11.77
C GLN A 14 27.83 13.61 -11.12
N ASP A 15 26.68 13.08 -11.49
CA ASP A 15 25.39 13.54 -11.05
C ASP A 15 25.21 13.04 -9.61
N LYS A 16 24.53 13.84 -8.79
CA LYS A 16 24.27 13.53 -7.39
C LYS A 16 23.50 12.22 -7.21
N LEU A 17 22.98 11.60 -8.28
CA LEU A 17 22.24 10.35 -8.22
C LEU A 17 23.12 9.12 -7.93
N LEU A 18 24.33 9.05 -8.49
CA LEU A 18 25.15 7.84 -8.37
C LEU A 18 26.02 7.90 -7.11
N SER A 19 26.04 6.82 -6.33
CA SER A 19 26.82 6.75 -5.08
C SER A 19 27.88 5.65 -5.14
N GLY A 20 29.14 6.07 -5.27
CA GLY A 20 30.30 5.19 -5.29
C GLY A 20 30.43 4.30 -6.55
N ASP A 21 31.30 3.29 -6.43
CA ASP A 21 31.72 2.42 -7.55
C ASP A 21 30.97 1.09 -7.61
N HIS A 22 29.87 0.94 -6.86
CA HIS A 22 29.11 -0.31 -6.87
C HIS A 22 28.54 -0.59 -8.27
N PRO A 23 28.64 -1.82 -8.79
CA PRO A 23 28.12 -2.16 -10.10
C PRO A 23 26.63 -1.84 -10.20
N ARG A 24 26.23 -1.29 -11.35
CA ARG A 24 24.85 -0.96 -11.66
C ARG A 24 24.35 -1.88 -12.76
N VAL A 25 23.12 -2.33 -12.61
CA VAL A 25 22.45 -3.11 -13.66
C VAL A 25 21.42 -2.21 -14.32
N GLU A 26 21.60 -2.02 -15.62
CA GLU A 26 20.70 -1.28 -16.50
C GLU A 26 19.88 -2.28 -17.31
N LEU A 27 18.55 -2.14 -17.27
CA LEU A 27 17.65 -2.93 -18.11
C LEU A 27 16.76 -2.03 -18.98
N PRO A 28 16.42 -2.47 -20.20
CA PRO A 28 15.40 -1.80 -20.97
C PRO A 28 14.06 -1.89 -20.23
N VAL A 29 13.39 -0.74 -20.13
CA VAL A 29 12.06 -0.61 -19.54
C VAL A 29 11.17 0.21 -20.46
N THR A 30 9.87 -0.03 -20.42
CA THR A 30 8.87 0.77 -21.14
C THR A 30 8.10 1.59 -20.12
N ILE A 31 8.18 2.91 -20.20
CA ILE A 31 7.37 3.83 -19.39
C ILE A 31 5.99 3.94 -20.02
N ALA A 32 4.93 3.81 -19.22
CA ALA A 32 3.56 3.90 -19.69
C ALA A 32 3.21 5.33 -20.15
N SER A 33 2.44 5.43 -21.23
CA SER A 33 1.79 6.68 -21.66
C SER A 33 1.00 7.32 -20.51
N GLY A 34 1.03 8.65 -20.44
CA GLY A 34 0.38 9.45 -19.40
C GLY A 34 1.24 9.69 -18.15
N ALA A 35 2.46 9.15 -18.09
CA ALA A 35 3.37 9.35 -16.95
C ALA A 35 3.99 10.77 -16.88
N GLY A 36 3.85 11.56 -17.94
CA GLY A 36 4.35 12.93 -18.01
C GLY A 36 5.84 13.03 -18.34
N GLU A 37 6.40 14.22 -18.13
CA GLU A 37 7.85 14.47 -18.20
C GLU A 37 8.53 13.95 -16.92
N LEU A 38 9.43 12.98 -17.07
CA LEU A 38 10.17 12.38 -15.96
C LEU A 38 11.66 12.68 -16.09
N SER A 39 12.24 13.25 -15.03
CA SER A 39 13.68 13.43 -14.93
C SER A 39 14.39 12.14 -14.52
N ARG A 40 15.66 12.02 -14.93
CA ARG A 40 16.59 11.02 -14.41
C ARG A 40 16.56 11.01 -12.89
N GLY A 41 16.62 9.81 -12.32
CA GLY A 41 16.50 9.62 -10.86
C GLY A 41 15.08 9.43 -10.37
N ALA A 42 14.05 9.60 -11.23
CA ALA A 42 12.68 9.27 -10.87
C ALA A 42 12.55 7.79 -10.46
N LEU A 43 11.86 7.56 -9.34
CA LEU A 43 11.56 6.21 -8.85
C LEU A 43 10.39 5.63 -9.63
N LEU A 44 10.55 4.38 -10.08
CA LEU A 44 9.58 3.72 -10.92
C LEU A 44 9.06 2.45 -10.26
N GLY A 45 7.75 2.31 -10.25
CA GLY A 45 7.07 1.04 -10.00
C GLY A 45 6.67 0.37 -11.31
N ARG A 46 6.46 -0.95 -11.26
CA ARG A 46 6.04 -1.73 -12.42
C ARG A 46 4.56 -2.05 -12.32
N LYS A 47 3.78 -1.54 -13.26
CA LYS A 47 2.36 -1.81 -13.41
C LYS A 47 2.12 -3.31 -13.55
N THR A 48 1.19 -3.83 -12.77
CA THR A 48 0.81 -5.24 -12.80
C THR A 48 -0.05 -5.59 -14.02
N SER A 49 -0.82 -4.64 -14.54
CA SER A 49 -1.78 -4.86 -15.64
C SER A 49 -1.12 -5.07 -17.01
N ASP A 50 -0.05 -4.34 -17.31
CA ASP A 50 0.63 -4.37 -18.62
C ASP A 50 2.14 -4.60 -18.51
N GLY A 51 2.69 -4.67 -17.29
CA GLY A 51 4.11 -4.85 -17.06
C GLY A 51 4.98 -3.62 -17.38
N LYS A 52 4.37 -2.49 -17.74
CA LYS A 52 5.08 -1.22 -18.01
C LYS A 52 5.45 -0.54 -16.70
N TYR A 53 6.27 0.50 -16.77
CA TYR A 53 6.71 1.26 -15.61
C TYR A 53 5.98 2.60 -15.54
N ALA A 54 5.73 3.07 -14.32
CA ALA A 54 5.17 4.38 -14.03
C ALA A 54 5.89 4.95 -12.78
N PRO A 55 5.79 6.26 -12.52
CA PRO A 55 6.28 6.84 -11.28
C PRO A 55 5.74 6.08 -10.05
N ILE A 56 6.58 5.92 -9.04
CA ILE A 56 6.16 5.24 -7.82
C ILE A 56 5.04 6.03 -7.13
N THR A 57 4.00 5.33 -6.70
CA THR A 57 2.91 5.93 -5.91
C THR A 57 3.19 5.66 -4.43
N PRO A 58 3.48 6.67 -3.59
CA PRO A 58 3.65 6.45 -2.16
C PRO A 58 2.39 5.82 -1.56
N GLY A 59 2.57 4.98 -0.53
CA GLY A 59 1.42 4.48 0.24
C GLY A 59 0.67 5.61 0.94
N THR A 60 -0.61 5.41 1.19
CA THR A 60 -1.47 6.37 1.90
C THR A 60 -1.21 6.30 3.39
N THR A 61 -0.98 7.45 4.04
CA THR A 61 -0.89 7.48 5.51
C THR A 61 -2.29 7.58 6.10
N TYR A 62 -2.56 6.68 7.05
CA TYR A 62 -3.74 6.69 7.91
C TYR A 62 -3.27 7.11 9.30
N GLU A 63 -3.75 8.26 9.76
CA GLU A 63 -3.37 8.87 11.03
C GLU A 63 -4.52 8.70 12.03
N ASP A 64 -4.17 8.53 13.31
CA ASP A 64 -5.10 8.50 14.45
C ASP A 64 -6.31 7.56 14.29
N GLU A 65 -6.12 6.36 13.74
CA GLU A 65 -7.16 5.34 13.72
C GLU A 65 -7.41 4.81 15.14
N ASP A 66 -8.64 4.99 15.64
CA ASP A 66 -9.04 4.38 16.92
C ASP A 66 -9.15 2.86 16.78
N ILE A 67 -8.27 2.16 17.49
CA ILE A 67 -8.17 0.70 17.52
C ILE A 67 -8.61 0.11 18.87
N GLY A 68 -9.15 0.93 19.77
CA GLY A 68 -9.72 0.48 21.03
C GLY A 68 -9.69 1.54 22.13
N THR A 69 -10.34 1.23 23.24
CA THR A 69 -10.42 2.14 24.39
C THR A 69 -9.80 1.50 25.62
N GLY A 70 -8.99 2.27 26.34
CA GLY A 70 -8.39 1.86 27.60
C GLY A 70 -9.44 1.63 28.70
N THR A 71 -9.15 0.69 29.60
CA THR A 71 -10.02 0.35 30.74
C THR A 71 -9.39 0.70 32.09
N GLY A 72 -8.17 1.26 32.09
CA GLY A 72 -7.37 1.54 33.28
C GLY A 72 -6.83 0.31 33.99
N SER A 73 -7.03 -0.90 33.45
CA SER A 73 -6.61 -2.15 34.07
C SER A 73 -6.20 -3.25 33.08
N GLN A 74 -6.79 -3.29 31.89
CA GLN A 74 -6.40 -4.20 30.82
C GLN A 74 -5.10 -3.75 30.15
N THR A 75 -4.17 -4.69 29.98
CA THR A 75 -2.91 -4.47 29.25
C THR A 75 -2.90 -5.15 27.90
N ASP A 76 -3.70 -6.20 27.70
CA ASP A 76 -3.61 -7.06 26.52
C ASP A 76 -4.81 -6.78 25.59
N PHE A 77 -4.52 -6.37 24.36
CA PHE A 77 -5.48 -6.16 23.28
C PHE A 77 -5.08 -7.04 22.11
N LEU A 78 -5.99 -7.88 21.63
CA LEU A 78 -5.69 -8.95 20.68
C LEU A 78 -6.60 -8.85 19.48
N ASP A 79 -6.11 -9.34 18.34
CA ASP A 79 -6.89 -9.54 17.12
C ASP A 79 -7.64 -8.28 16.63
N ILE A 80 -7.01 -7.10 16.72
CA ILE A 80 -7.59 -5.84 16.24
C ILE A 80 -7.41 -5.76 14.73
N SER A 81 -8.51 -5.60 13.98
CA SER A 81 -8.46 -5.32 12.55
C SER A 81 -8.36 -3.82 12.31
N LEU A 82 -7.40 -3.40 11.50
CA LEU A 82 -7.35 -2.05 10.97
C LEU A 82 -8.38 -1.88 9.86
N VAL A 83 -8.83 -0.65 9.65
CA VAL A 83 -9.77 -0.30 8.58
C VAL A 83 -9.18 -0.61 7.21
N ASN A 84 -7.88 -0.34 7.02
CA ASN A 84 -7.21 -0.52 5.73
C ASN A 84 -6.12 -1.61 5.84
N PRO A 85 -6.27 -2.72 5.09
CA PRO A 85 -5.27 -3.78 5.04
C PRO A 85 -4.04 -3.37 4.21
N GLY A 86 -3.04 -4.25 4.14
CA GLY A 86 -1.79 -3.99 3.43
C GLY A 86 -0.96 -2.90 4.09
N VAL A 87 -0.75 -3.02 5.40
CA VAL A 87 0.14 -2.14 6.16
C VAL A 87 1.56 -2.33 5.66
N LYS A 88 2.24 -1.25 5.30
CA LYS A 88 3.65 -1.30 4.96
C LYS A 88 4.45 -1.69 6.21
N PRO A 89 5.35 -2.69 6.13
CA PRO A 89 6.20 -3.04 7.27
C PRO A 89 6.94 -1.82 7.83
N GLY A 90 7.28 -1.75 9.10
CA GLY A 90 8.01 -0.62 9.70
C GLY A 90 7.26 0.71 9.74
N SER A 91 6.03 0.81 9.20
CA SER A 91 5.27 2.05 9.16
C SER A 91 4.26 2.20 10.30
N PHE A 92 3.92 1.09 10.97
CA PHE A 92 2.90 1.09 12.00
C PHE A 92 3.42 1.69 13.31
N THR A 93 2.58 2.50 13.94
CA THR A 93 2.73 2.96 15.31
C THR A 93 1.40 2.86 16.02
N ALA A 94 1.43 2.61 17.33
CA ALA A 94 0.25 2.70 18.18
C ALA A 94 0.60 3.47 19.45
N THR A 95 -0.31 4.31 19.91
CA THR A 95 -0.13 5.12 21.11
C THR A 95 -1.34 5.01 22.01
N ALA A 96 -1.11 4.99 23.32
CA ALA A 96 -2.18 5.14 24.28
C ALA A 96 -1.69 5.91 25.50
N LYS A 97 -2.59 6.68 26.10
CA LYS A 97 -2.31 7.43 27.31
C LYS A 97 -2.33 6.49 28.52
N ILE A 98 -1.25 6.50 29.30
CA ILE A 98 -1.06 5.54 30.41
C ILE A 98 -1.12 6.18 31.81
N ASN A 99 -1.20 7.51 31.87
CA ASN A 99 -1.39 8.24 33.13
C ASN A 99 -2.13 9.57 32.90
N ASN A 100 -2.47 10.28 33.98
CA ASN A 100 -3.20 11.55 33.88
C ASN A 100 -2.34 12.76 33.44
N ASP A 101 -1.04 12.57 33.20
CA ASP A 101 -0.18 13.60 32.63
C ASP A 101 -0.57 13.80 31.15
N PRO A 102 -0.81 15.03 30.68
CA PRO A 102 -1.20 15.30 29.29
C PRO A 102 -0.21 14.82 28.23
N VAL A 103 1.03 14.47 28.57
CA VAL A 103 2.06 14.08 27.59
C VAL A 103 2.65 12.69 27.79
N THR A 104 2.17 11.89 28.75
CA THR A 104 2.71 10.53 28.92
C THR A 104 1.88 9.50 28.17
N TYR A 105 2.51 8.93 27.17
CA TYR A 105 1.98 7.84 26.35
C TYR A 105 2.90 6.63 26.48
N GLU A 106 2.35 5.45 26.22
CA GLU A 106 3.14 4.32 25.76
C GLU A 106 2.99 4.25 24.24
N THR A 107 4.12 4.19 23.55
CA THR A 107 4.22 4.19 22.09
C THR A 107 4.84 2.89 21.60
N PHE A 108 4.14 2.23 20.69
CA PHE A 108 4.63 1.09 19.93
C PHE A 108 5.15 1.56 18.58
N SER A 109 6.33 1.07 18.21
CA SER A 109 6.98 1.28 16.92
C SER A 109 7.20 -0.05 16.23
N ASP A 110 6.87 -0.12 14.95
CA ASP A 110 7.04 -1.31 14.12
C ASP A 110 8.50 -1.51 13.67
N ASN A 111 9.02 -2.72 13.87
CA ASN A 111 10.38 -3.08 13.46
C ASN A 111 10.49 -3.57 12.01
N GLY A 112 9.37 -3.71 11.30
CA GLY A 112 9.32 -4.18 9.92
C GLY A 112 9.43 -5.70 9.74
N ASP A 113 9.46 -6.46 10.83
CA ASP A 113 9.51 -7.93 10.84
C ASP A 113 8.25 -8.57 11.46
N GLY A 114 7.19 -7.77 11.63
CA GLY A 114 5.94 -8.14 12.27
C GLY A 114 5.96 -8.01 13.80
N THR A 115 7.07 -7.58 14.40
CA THR A 115 7.17 -7.28 15.83
C THR A 115 7.09 -5.78 16.11
N LEU A 116 6.47 -5.42 17.24
CA LEU A 116 6.36 -4.05 17.72
C LEU A 116 7.22 -3.87 18.98
N ALA A 117 8.04 -2.82 19.00
CA ALA A 117 8.79 -2.38 20.16
C ALA A 117 8.02 -1.30 20.92
N SER A 118 7.95 -1.40 22.25
CA SER A 118 7.36 -0.37 23.11
C SER A 118 8.44 0.46 23.82
N ASP A 119 8.18 1.75 24.00
CA ASP A 119 9.00 2.65 24.82
C ASP A 119 8.77 2.49 26.34
N ASN A 120 7.78 1.70 26.75
CA ASN A 120 7.39 1.49 28.15
C ASN A 120 7.23 0.00 28.53
N GLY A 121 7.98 -0.88 27.86
CA GLY A 121 8.11 -2.29 28.24
C GLY A 121 6.98 -3.21 27.78
N GLY A 122 6.03 -2.69 27.00
CA GLY A 122 5.07 -3.50 26.26
C GLY A 122 5.68 -4.31 25.12
N THR A 123 4.87 -5.17 24.51
CA THR A 123 5.23 -5.98 23.34
C THR A 123 4.06 -6.05 22.38
N GLY A 124 4.31 -6.20 21.08
CA GLY A 124 3.22 -6.41 20.14
C GLY A 124 3.62 -7.11 18.85
N LYS A 125 2.62 -7.49 18.07
CA LYS A 125 2.74 -8.15 16.76
C LYS A 125 1.69 -7.65 15.80
N ILE A 126 2.07 -7.52 14.54
CA ILE A 126 1.20 -7.09 13.44
C ILE A 126 1.35 -8.04 12.25
N ASN A 127 0.21 -8.34 11.61
CA ASN A 127 0.14 -8.97 10.31
C ASN A 127 -0.13 -7.88 9.26
N TYR A 128 0.88 -7.60 8.45
CA TYR A 128 0.85 -6.56 7.43
C TYR A 128 -0.19 -6.79 6.33
N ALA A 129 -0.26 -8.02 5.82
CA ALA A 129 -1.12 -8.36 4.69
C ALA A 129 -2.60 -8.17 5.06
N GLU A 130 -2.99 -8.68 6.23
CA GLU A 130 -4.35 -8.59 6.74
C GLU A 130 -4.68 -7.21 7.34
N GLY A 131 -3.67 -6.38 7.62
CA GLY A 131 -3.84 -5.16 8.42
C GLY A 131 -4.36 -5.49 9.82
N LYS A 132 -3.79 -6.49 10.48
CA LYS A 132 -4.29 -6.99 11.76
C LYS A 132 -3.23 -6.89 12.85
N VAL A 133 -3.53 -6.15 13.91
CA VAL A 133 -2.71 -6.17 15.14
C VAL A 133 -3.06 -7.44 15.90
N VAL A 134 -2.18 -8.43 15.76
CA VAL A 134 -2.36 -9.76 16.36
C VAL A 134 -2.29 -9.67 17.88
N GLU A 135 -1.35 -8.87 18.39
CA GLU A 135 -1.13 -8.68 19.81
C GLU A 135 -0.63 -7.27 20.08
N LEU A 136 -1.24 -6.58 21.04
CA LEU A 136 -0.76 -5.33 21.60
C LEU A 136 -0.85 -5.42 23.12
N LYS A 137 0.31 -5.61 23.74
CA LYS A 137 0.44 -5.77 25.19
C LYS A 137 1.17 -4.57 25.77
N PHE A 138 0.43 -3.72 26.46
CA PHE A 138 0.98 -2.55 27.14
C PHE A 138 1.77 -2.95 28.39
N GLY A 139 2.89 -2.27 28.63
CA GLY A 139 3.62 -2.35 29.89
C GLY A 139 2.86 -1.70 31.04
N THR A 140 2.11 -0.64 30.75
CA THR A 140 1.16 0.00 31.68
C THR A 140 -0.22 0.10 31.04
N ALA A 141 -1.27 -0.35 31.76
CA ALA A 141 -2.62 -0.33 31.22
C ALA A 141 -3.03 1.08 30.74
N PRO A 142 -3.55 1.23 29.52
CA PRO A 142 -4.11 2.49 29.04
C PRO A 142 -5.21 3.00 29.98
N LEU A 143 -5.26 4.31 30.17
CA LEU A 143 -6.23 4.96 31.05
C LEU A 143 -7.68 4.64 30.66
N ASN A 144 -8.56 4.60 31.67
CA ASN A 144 -9.97 4.27 31.44
C ASN A 144 -10.68 5.35 30.61
N GLY A 145 -11.19 4.97 29.44
CA GLY A 145 -11.93 5.84 28.54
C GLY A 145 -11.06 6.67 27.59
N GLU A 146 -9.73 6.46 27.58
CA GLU A 146 -8.84 7.09 26.61
C GLU A 146 -8.66 6.16 25.40
N ASP A 147 -8.58 6.75 24.21
CA ASP A 147 -8.44 6.01 22.95
C ASP A 147 -7.03 5.45 22.79
N ILE A 148 -6.95 4.35 22.06
CA ILE A 148 -5.73 3.72 21.58
C ILE A 148 -5.67 4.02 20.09
N LEU A 149 -4.70 4.83 19.69
CA LEU A 149 -4.63 5.38 18.33
C LEU A 149 -3.50 4.73 17.55
N ALA A 150 -3.80 4.27 16.35
CA ALA A 150 -2.85 3.73 15.40
C ALA A 150 -2.56 4.71 14.26
N THR A 151 -1.32 4.75 13.81
CA THR A 151 -0.91 5.44 12.59
C THR A 151 -0.07 4.52 11.74
N TYR A 152 -0.37 4.42 10.44
CA TYR A 152 0.31 3.51 9.54
C TYR A 152 0.24 3.96 8.08
N ILE A 153 1.08 3.37 7.23
CA ILE A 153 1.04 3.59 5.78
C ILE A 153 0.43 2.35 5.12
N GLY A 154 -0.71 2.51 4.45
CA GLY A 154 -1.29 1.46 3.61
C GLY A 154 -0.68 1.46 2.21
N SER A 155 -0.39 0.28 1.69
CA SER A 155 0.18 0.08 0.34
C SER A 155 -0.86 -0.12 -0.75
N LEU A 156 -2.13 -0.10 -0.38
CA LEU A 156 -3.24 -0.46 -1.26
C LEU A 156 -4.05 0.78 -1.65
N THR A 157 -4.64 0.73 -2.84
CA THR A 157 -5.59 1.74 -3.29
C THR A 157 -6.99 1.28 -2.92
N ALA A 158 -7.66 2.01 -2.03
CA ALA A 158 -9.06 1.76 -1.69
C ALA A 158 -9.99 2.34 -2.76
N HIS A 159 -10.98 1.54 -3.14
CA HIS A 159 -12.09 1.90 -4.03
C HIS A 159 -13.37 1.72 -3.24
N THR A 160 -14.18 2.77 -3.13
CA THR A 160 -15.39 2.78 -2.31
C THR A 160 -16.58 3.15 -3.15
N GLY A 161 -17.69 2.43 -3.00
CA GLY A 161 -18.93 2.68 -3.73
C GLY A 161 -18.80 2.51 -5.24
N GLU A 162 -18.10 1.48 -5.71
CA GLU A 162 -18.14 1.12 -7.13
C GLU A 162 -19.50 0.50 -7.47
N ASP A 163 -20.22 1.12 -8.40
CA ASP A 163 -21.53 0.67 -8.86
C ASP A 163 -21.46 -0.71 -9.55
N ILE A 164 -22.12 -1.72 -8.98
CA ILE A 164 -22.38 -3.02 -9.63
C ILE A 164 -23.72 -2.97 -10.37
N GLU A 165 -24.73 -2.41 -9.70
CA GLU A 165 -26.09 -2.16 -10.18
C GLU A 165 -26.60 -0.85 -9.59
N THR A 166 -27.17 0.02 -10.42
CA THR A 166 -27.64 1.35 -9.99
C THR A 166 -29.16 1.41 -9.82
N ASP A 167 -29.89 0.43 -10.38
CA ASP A 167 -31.35 0.41 -10.34
C ASP A 167 -31.87 -1.05 -10.36
N ALA A 168 -31.81 -1.72 -9.20
CA ALA A 168 -32.26 -3.10 -9.08
C ALA A 168 -33.76 -3.25 -9.41
N ASP A 169 -34.12 -4.33 -10.11
CA ASP A 169 -35.49 -4.55 -10.63
C ASP A 169 -36.44 -5.24 -9.62
N GLY A 170 -35.97 -5.55 -8.42
CA GLY A 170 -36.72 -6.27 -7.40
C GLY A 170 -36.86 -7.79 -7.63
N ASN A 171 -36.27 -8.34 -8.69
CA ASN A 171 -36.47 -9.74 -9.12
C ASN A 171 -35.16 -10.49 -9.38
N GLN A 172 -34.18 -9.83 -9.98
CA GLN A 172 -32.86 -10.39 -10.25
C GLN A 172 -32.13 -10.71 -8.93
N LYS A 173 -31.42 -11.83 -8.93
CA LYS A 173 -30.66 -12.31 -7.76
C LYS A 173 -29.19 -12.52 -8.04
N GLU A 174 -28.79 -12.54 -9.31
CA GLU A 174 -27.45 -12.93 -9.74
C GLU A 174 -26.79 -11.82 -10.57
N TRP A 175 -25.52 -11.53 -10.30
CA TRP A 175 -24.70 -10.64 -11.12
C TRP A 175 -23.32 -11.24 -11.36
N ARG A 176 -22.80 -11.02 -12.56
CA ARG A 176 -21.40 -11.25 -12.93
C ARG A 176 -20.83 -9.97 -13.50
N LYS A 177 -19.77 -9.45 -12.88
CA LYS A 177 -19.13 -8.17 -13.27
C LYS A 177 -17.62 -8.25 -13.10
N PHE A 178 -16.93 -7.34 -13.77
CA PHE A 178 -15.53 -7.04 -13.47
C PHE A 178 -15.48 -5.75 -12.68
N LEU A 179 -14.81 -5.79 -11.53
CA LEU A 179 -14.41 -4.59 -10.82
C LEU A 179 -13.46 -3.78 -11.69
N SER A 180 -13.55 -2.45 -11.60
CA SER A 180 -12.83 -1.50 -12.44
C SER A 180 -11.32 -1.62 -12.29
N TYR A 181 -10.85 -2.04 -11.11
CA TYR A 181 -9.45 -2.29 -10.82
C TYR A 181 -9.20 -3.76 -10.51
N THR A 182 -8.37 -4.38 -11.34
CA THR A 182 -7.86 -5.75 -11.19
C THR A 182 -6.83 -5.84 -10.06
N LYS A 183 -6.33 -7.05 -9.72
CA LYS A 183 -5.41 -7.26 -8.59
C LYS A 183 -6.03 -6.78 -7.28
N VAL A 184 -7.28 -7.18 -7.11
CA VAL A 184 -8.06 -6.98 -5.90
C VAL A 184 -7.38 -7.74 -4.78
N ILE A 185 -7.29 -7.12 -3.61
CA ILE A 185 -6.63 -7.71 -2.45
C ILE A 185 -7.63 -8.57 -1.70
N GLU A 186 -7.18 -9.75 -1.28
CA GLU A 186 -7.96 -10.69 -0.48
C GLU A 186 -8.40 -10.09 0.87
N ARG A 187 -9.56 -10.51 1.36
CA ARG A 187 -10.24 -10.01 2.57
C ARG A 187 -10.68 -8.55 2.52
N THR A 188 -10.61 -7.90 1.36
CA THR A 188 -10.94 -6.46 1.25
C THR A 188 -12.27 -6.20 0.56
N VAL A 189 -12.79 -7.17 -0.19
CA VAL A 189 -14.03 -6.98 -0.94
C VAL A 189 -15.24 -7.02 -0.02
N ARG A 190 -16.08 -6.01 -0.13
CA ARG A 190 -17.39 -5.93 0.49
C ARG A 190 -18.40 -5.53 -0.56
N ILE A 191 -19.42 -6.37 -0.75
CA ILE A 191 -20.57 -6.06 -1.60
C ILE A 191 -21.73 -5.72 -0.69
N TYR A 192 -22.44 -4.63 -0.96
CA TYR A 192 -23.58 -4.22 -0.15
C TYR A 192 -24.67 -3.54 -0.98
N THR A 193 -25.90 -3.61 -0.48
CA THR A 193 -27.04 -2.84 -0.99
C THR A 193 -27.28 -1.58 -0.16
N ASN A 194 -27.98 -0.60 -0.72
CA ASN A 194 -28.38 0.62 -0.01
C ASN A 194 -29.77 0.54 0.66
N GLU A 195 -30.37 -0.65 0.73
CA GLU A 195 -31.67 -0.88 1.38
C GLU A 195 -31.56 -0.99 2.92
N ASP A 196 -32.69 -1.03 3.63
CA ASP A 196 -32.74 -1.15 5.10
C ASP A 196 -33.58 -2.39 5.54
N PRO A 197 -32.96 -3.45 6.08
CA PRO A 197 -31.52 -3.60 6.34
C PRO A 197 -30.73 -3.94 5.07
N ALA A 198 -29.51 -3.41 4.98
CA ALA A 198 -28.60 -3.70 3.87
C ALA A 198 -28.22 -5.18 3.83
N LYS A 199 -28.26 -5.79 2.63
CA LYS A 199 -27.65 -7.09 2.37
C LYS A 199 -26.14 -6.88 2.22
N VAL A 200 -25.34 -7.74 2.83
CA VAL A 200 -23.87 -7.60 2.80
C VAL A 200 -23.20 -8.95 2.55
N LEU A 201 -22.31 -9.00 1.57
CA LEU A 201 -21.36 -10.09 1.36
C LEU A 201 -19.94 -9.59 1.64
N ARG A 202 -19.14 -10.40 2.34
CA ARG A 202 -17.77 -10.07 2.72
C ARG A 202 -16.81 -11.12 2.20
N ASP A 203 -15.67 -10.67 1.73
CA ASP A 203 -14.56 -11.51 1.32
C ASP A 203 -13.97 -12.32 2.48
N ASP A 204 -13.88 -13.64 2.32
CA ASP A 204 -13.29 -14.56 3.28
C ASP A 204 -11.77 -14.74 3.11
N GLY A 205 -11.18 -14.13 2.07
CA GLY A 205 -9.77 -14.23 1.70
C GLY A 205 -9.40 -15.48 0.92
N HIS A 206 -10.37 -16.31 0.55
CA HIS A 206 -10.17 -17.58 -0.16
C HIS A 206 -10.91 -17.61 -1.51
N GLY A 207 -11.25 -16.42 -2.03
CA GLY A 207 -12.00 -16.24 -3.26
C GLY A 207 -13.51 -16.35 -3.09
N ASN A 208 -14.03 -16.49 -1.85
CA ASN A 208 -15.47 -16.53 -1.60
C ASN A 208 -15.96 -15.23 -0.97
N LEU A 209 -17.15 -14.80 -1.38
CA LEU A 209 -17.91 -13.73 -0.74
C LEU A 209 -19.04 -14.37 0.07
N VAL A 210 -19.03 -14.14 1.38
CA VAL A 210 -19.95 -14.78 2.34
C VAL A 210 -20.82 -13.76 3.04
N GLY A 211 -22.09 -14.07 3.25
CA GLY A 211 -23.04 -13.25 3.99
C GLY A 211 -24.28 -14.03 4.41
N THR A 212 -25.13 -13.43 5.23
CA THR A 212 -26.40 -14.03 5.65
C THR A 212 -27.47 -14.02 4.56
N ASP A 213 -27.29 -13.15 3.56
CA ASP A 213 -28.30 -12.84 2.54
C ASP A 213 -27.87 -13.29 1.14
N GLY A 214 -26.83 -14.10 1.03
CA GLY A 214 -26.32 -14.59 -0.24
C GLY A 214 -24.91 -15.17 -0.16
N ARG A 215 -24.36 -15.44 -1.34
CA ARG A 215 -23.00 -15.92 -1.54
C ARG A 215 -22.42 -15.35 -2.83
N GLY A 216 -21.11 -15.47 -3.00
CA GLY A 216 -20.45 -15.13 -4.23
C GLY A 216 -19.01 -15.61 -4.27
N SER A 217 -18.31 -15.22 -5.32
CA SER A 217 -16.88 -15.44 -5.50
C SER A 217 -16.22 -14.23 -6.12
N ILE A 218 -14.92 -14.09 -5.87
CA ILE A 218 -14.04 -13.07 -6.46
C ILE A 218 -12.80 -13.75 -7.02
N ASN A 219 -12.44 -13.39 -8.25
CA ASN A 219 -11.11 -13.65 -8.79
C ASN A 219 -10.23 -12.43 -8.54
N TYR A 220 -9.34 -12.53 -7.56
CA TYR A 220 -8.44 -11.43 -7.16
C TYR A 220 -7.55 -10.93 -8.29
N GLU A 221 -7.16 -11.81 -9.22
CA GLU A 221 -6.30 -11.46 -10.34
C GLU A 221 -7.03 -10.56 -11.33
N THR A 222 -8.25 -10.95 -11.72
CA THR A 222 -9.02 -10.30 -12.77
C THR A 222 -10.03 -9.27 -12.26
N GLY A 223 -10.35 -9.26 -10.97
CA GLY A 223 -11.45 -8.49 -10.41
C GLY A 223 -12.84 -9.02 -10.78
N GLU A 224 -12.95 -10.22 -11.36
CA GLU A 224 -14.25 -10.80 -11.71
C GLU A 224 -15.00 -11.24 -10.45
N ILE A 225 -16.19 -10.70 -10.24
CA ILE A 225 -17.11 -11.12 -9.20
C ILE A 225 -18.29 -11.88 -9.77
N GLU A 226 -18.75 -12.87 -9.02
CA GLU A 226 -20.04 -13.53 -9.20
C GLU A 226 -20.77 -13.46 -7.86
N ILE A 227 -21.99 -12.94 -7.84
CA ILE A 227 -22.78 -12.76 -6.63
C ILE A 227 -24.19 -13.28 -6.84
N GLU A 228 -24.73 -13.95 -5.82
CA GLU A 228 -26.09 -14.44 -5.74
C GLU A 228 -26.69 -14.09 -4.37
N PHE A 229 -27.72 -13.25 -4.34
CA PHE A 229 -28.50 -12.99 -3.13
C PHE A 229 -29.61 -14.04 -2.95
N ASP A 230 -29.83 -14.49 -1.72
CA ASP A 230 -30.88 -15.47 -1.38
C ASP A 230 -32.27 -14.91 -1.70
N ASN A 231 -32.46 -13.61 -1.46
CA ASN A 231 -33.63 -12.82 -1.86
C ASN A 231 -33.17 -11.62 -2.69
N ALA A 232 -33.91 -11.31 -3.76
CA ALA A 232 -33.60 -10.18 -4.62
C ALA A 232 -33.48 -8.88 -3.80
N PRO A 233 -32.55 -7.98 -4.14
CA PRO A 233 -32.52 -6.60 -3.63
C PRO A 233 -33.85 -5.89 -3.91
N GLU A 234 -34.22 -4.92 -3.07
CA GLU A 234 -35.42 -4.10 -3.25
C GLU A 234 -35.42 -3.36 -4.60
N LEU A 235 -36.62 -3.14 -5.17
CA LEU A 235 -36.80 -2.36 -6.39
C LEU A 235 -36.20 -0.95 -6.20
N HIS A 236 -35.39 -0.50 -7.14
CA HIS A 236 -34.65 0.77 -7.13
C HIS A 236 -33.52 0.89 -6.10
N SER A 237 -33.11 -0.22 -5.47
CA SER A 237 -31.88 -0.25 -4.66
C SER A 237 -30.63 -0.27 -5.55
N THR A 238 -29.48 0.12 -4.97
CA THR A 238 -28.16 -0.04 -5.58
C THR A 238 -27.47 -1.27 -5.01
N ILE A 239 -26.50 -1.79 -5.77
CA ILE A 239 -25.52 -2.77 -5.32
C ILE A 239 -24.16 -2.14 -5.58
N ASP A 240 -23.37 -2.00 -4.52
CA ASP A 240 -22.09 -1.30 -4.53
C ASP A 240 -20.97 -2.21 -4.01
N ALA A 241 -19.73 -1.93 -4.43
CA ALA A 241 -18.54 -2.61 -3.97
C ALA A 241 -17.55 -1.64 -3.31
N ASP A 242 -17.08 -2.03 -2.12
CA ASP A 242 -15.84 -1.51 -1.54
C ASP A 242 -14.76 -2.57 -1.67
N TYR A 243 -13.56 -2.20 -2.08
CA TYR A 243 -12.41 -3.11 -2.15
C TYR A 243 -11.09 -2.35 -2.21
N CYS A 244 -10.00 -3.05 -1.91
CA CYS A 244 -8.67 -2.54 -2.15
C CYS A 244 -8.06 -3.24 -3.36
N SER A 245 -7.31 -2.51 -4.17
CA SER A 245 -6.52 -3.08 -5.26
C SER A 245 -5.09 -2.56 -5.23
N THR A 246 -4.25 -3.14 -6.06
CA THR A 246 -2.93 -2.60 -6.30
C THR A 246 -2.49 -2.68 -7.76
N ASP A 247 -2.04 -1.56 -8.30
CA ASP A 247 -1.46 -1.50 -9.64
C ASP A 247 0.03 -1.88 -9.64
N GLY A 248 0.62 -2.18 -8.47
CA GLY A 248 2.05 -2.48 -8.31
C GLY A 248 2.99 -1.28 -8.41
N THR A 249 2.50 -0.07 -8.65
CA THR A 249 3.33 1.14 -8.72
C THR A 249 3.82 1.59 -7.36
N HIS A 250 3.18 1.16 -6.26
CA HIS A 250 3.65 1.36 -4.88
C HIS A 250 4.90 0.56 -4.50
N ILE A 251 5.43 -0.24 -5.45
CA ILE A 251 6.62 -1.06 -5.27
C ILE A 251 7.73 -0.50 -6.14
N CYS A 252 8.81 -0.03 -5.52
CA CYS A 252 10.01 0.39 -6.24
C CYS A 252 10.63 -0.76 -7.03
N ARG A 253 10.81 -0.59 -8.34
CA ARG A 253 11.37 -1.62 -9.25
C ARG A 253 12.54 -1.12 -10.07
N ALA A 254 12.62 0.18 -10.33
CA ALA A 254 13.72 0.79 -11.05
C ALA A 254 13.89 2.26 -10.69
N ILE A 255 15.05 2.82 -11.02
CA ILE A 255 15.30 4.26 -11.06
C ILE A 255 15.53 4.65 -12.53
N LEU A 256 14.84 5.68 -13.00
CA LEU A 256 14.97 6.14 -14.37
C LEU A 256 16.41 6.63 -14.66
N ALA A 257 17.04 6.13 -15.74
CA ALA A 257 18.44 6.41 -16.03
C ALA A 257 18.69 7.69 -16.84
N ARG A 258 17.65 8.30 -17.42
CA ARG A 258 17.73 9.52 -18.26
C ARG A 258 16.39 10.26 -18.25
N ASP A 259 16.41 11.55 -18.58
CA ASP A 259 15.17 12.31 -18.78
C ASP A 259 14.36 11.75 -19.96
N ILE A 260 13.04 11.67 -19.80
CA ILE A 260 12.08 11.22 -20.81
C ILE A 260 10.79 12.04 -20.73
N ASP A 261 10.02 12.03 -21.81
CA ASP A 261 8.64 12.54 -21.83
C ASP A 261 7.71 11.42 -22.34
N ALA A 262 6.91 10.85 -21.42
CA ALA A 262 5.91 9.83 -21.72
C ALA A 262 4.48 10.38 -21.58
N THR A 263 4.28 11.68 -21.85
CA THR A 263 2.98 12.35 -21.72
C THR A 263 1.93 11.74 -22.64
N SER A 264 2.27 11.44 -23.90
CA SER A 264 1.30 11.04 -24.94
C SER A 264 1.44 9.62 -25.45
N GLU A 265 2.58 8.95 -25.22
CA GLU A 265 2.85 7.60 -25.71
C GLU A 265 3.74 6.81 -24.75
N ASP A 266 3.78 5.49 -24.94
CA ASP A 266 4.71 4.64 -24.21
C ASP A 266 6.15 4.92 -24.68
N VAL A 267 7.10 5.02 -23.74
CA VAL A 267 8.50 5.34 -24.07
C VAL A 267 9.42 4.20 -23.65
N ASN A 268 10.16 3.65 -24.61
CA ASN A 268 11.25 2.71 -24.32
C ASN A 268 12.50 3.46 -23.86
N THR A 269 13.01 3.10 -22.69
CA THR A 269 14.18 3.72 -22.07
C THR A 269 14.97 2.68 -21.27
N ILE A 270 15.92 3.16 -20.47
CA ILE A 270 16.71 2.33 -19.56
C ILE A 270 16.39 2.74 -18.13
N GLY A 271 16.21 1.75 -17.26
CA GLY A 271 16.10 1.90 -15.82
C GLY A 271 17.24 1.18 -15.11
N TYR A 272 17.71 1.76 -14.01
CA TYR A 272 18.57 1.08 -13.07
C TYR A 272 17.73 0.15 -12.20
N VAL A 273 17.99 -1.16 -12.26
CA VAL A 273 17.28 -2.19 -11.48
C VAL A 273 18.13 -2.73 -10.32
N HIS A 274 19.39 -2.33 -10.26
CA HIS A 274 20.32 -2.69 -9.19
C HIS A 274 21.40 -1.62 -9.08
N GLY A 275 21.87 -1.35 -7.87
CA GLY A 275 23.00 -0.46 -7.63
C GLY A 275 22.89 0.31 -6.31
N VAL A 276 23.86 1.18 -6.07
CA VAL A 276 23.88 2.09 -4.92
C VAL A 276 23.73 3.53 -5.40
N PHE A 277 22.76 4.23 -4.84
CA PHE A 277 22.34 5.58 -5.25
C PHE A 277 22.42 6.54 -4.08
N ASN A 278 22.60 7.82 -4.37
CA ASN A 278 22.58 8.88 -3.36
C ASN A 278 21.16 9.46 -3.31
N PRO A 279 20.49 9.42 -2.13
CA PRO A 279 19.11 9.84 -1.98
C PRO A 279 18.86 11.31 -2.32
N GLU A 280 19.89 12.17 -2.32
CA GLU A 280 19.77 13.58 -2.74
C GLU A 280 19.58 13.76 -4.26
N GLY A 281 20.07 12.81 -5.07
CA GLY A 281 19.91 12.84 -6.52
C GLY A 281 18.68 12.06 -7.01
N VAL A 282 17.92 11.47 -6.09
CA VAL A 282 16.71 10.70 -6.41
C VAL A 282 15.51 11.64 -6.50
N GLY A 283 14.74 11.48 -7.56
CA GLY A 283 13.46 12.17 -7.76
C GLY A 283 12.36 11.49 -6.93
N TRP A 284 12.29 11.81 -5.64
CA TRP A 284 11.20 11.38 -4.77
C TRP A 284 9.86 11.97 -5.23
N PRO A 285 8.74 11.22 -5.14
CA PRO A 285 7.43 11.78 -5.42
C PRO A 285 7.15 13.03 -4.56
N THR A 286 6.49 14.02 -5.15
CA THR A 286 6.13 15.25 -4.45
C THR A 286 5.22 14.96 -3.26
N GLY A 287 5.40 15.68 -2.16
CA GLY A 287 4.59 15.50 -0.94
C GLY A 287 4.95 14.28 -0.08
N THR A 288 5.93 13.47 -0.47
CA THR A 288 6.34 12.27 0.29
C THR A 288 6.98 12.64 1.64
N SER A 289 6.44 12.13 2.74
CA SER A 289 6.94 12.29 4.11
C SER A 289 8.27 11.55 4.34
N ALA A 290 8.95 11.83 5.45
CA ALA A 290 10.20 11.14 5.79
C ALA A 290 10.00 9.62 5.96
N THR A 291 8.91 9.22 6.63
CA THR A 291 8.52 7.81 6.81
C THR A 291 8.24 7.16 5.46
N GLN A 292 7.44 7.79 4.59
CA GLN A 292 7.17 7.25 3.25
C GLN A 292 8.45 7.09 2.41
N LYS A 293 9.43 7.99 2.54
CA LYS A 293 10.74 7.84 1.86
C LYS A 293 11.53 6.64 2.39
N GLN A 294 11.53 6.41 3.70
CA GLN A 294 12.18 5.23 4.29
C GLN A 294 11.50 3.93 3.83
N GLU A 295 10.17 3.94 3.73
CA GLU A 295 9.38 2.82 3.21
C GLU A 295 9.74 2.48 1.76
N ILE A 296 9.68 3.48 0.89
CA ILE A 296 10.07 3.33 -0.51
C ILE A 296 11.54 2.87 -0.61
N ALA A 297 12.42 3.40 0.23
CA ALA A 297 13.82 2.97 0.27
C ALA A 297 13.98 1.49 0.61
N ARG A 298 13.21 0.99 1.58
CA ARG A 298 13.22 -0.43 1.95
C ARG A 298 12.68 -1.31 0.82
N ASP A 299 11.58 -0.91 0.18
CA ASP A 299 11.03 -1.61 -1.00
C ASP A 299 12.05 -1.70 -2.14
N CYS A 300 12.80 -0.62 -2.39
CA CYS A 300 13.88 -0.62 -3.37
C CYS A 300 15.01 -1.58 -2.97
N GLN A 301 15.39 -1.59 -1.68
CA GLN A 301 16.48 -2.41 -1.15
C GLN A 301 16.22 -3.91 -1.32
N GLU A 302 15.00 -4.37 -1.07
CA GLU A 302 14.60 -5.77 -1.29
C GLU A 302 14.78 -6.22 -2.75
N ARG A 303 14.87 -5.27 -3.67
CA ARG A 303 15.05 -5.50 -5.12
C ARG A 303 16.45 -5.15 -5.61
N GLY A 304 17.37 -4.86 -4.69
CA GLY A 304 18.78 -4.61 -5.00
C GLY A 304 19.10 -3.17 -5.37
N ILE A 305 18.19 -2.23 -5.13
CA ILE A 305 18.42 -0.79 -5.29
C ILE A 305 18.63 -0.20 -3.89
N TYR A 306 19.87 0.17 -3.59
CA TYR A 306 20.26 0.65 -2.26
C TYR A 306 20.46 2.16 -2.26
N PHE A 307 20.04 2.82 -1.18
CA PHE A 307 20.33 4.24 -0.96
C PHE A 307 21.38 4.40 0.12
N LYS A 308 22.42 5.18 -0.16
CA LYS A 308 23.43 5.53 0.82
C LYS A 308 23.06 6.86 1.46
N PHE A 309 22.36 6.79 2.60
CA PHE A 309 22.15 7.97 3.43
C PHE A 309 23.49 8.41 4.02
N SER A 310 23.83 9.69 3.84
CA SER A 310 24.98 10.28 4.53
C SER A 310 24.71 10.25 6.03
N LEU A 311 25.60 9.59 6.79
CA LEU A 311 25.62 9.64 8.25
C LEU A 311 25.95 11.06 8.74
#